data_AF-A0A327TQ25-F1
#
_entry.id   AF-A0A327TQ25-F1
#
_cell.length_a   1.000
_cell.length_b   1.000
_cell.length_c   1.000
_cell.angle_alpha   90.00
_cell.angle_beta   90.00
_cell.angle_gamma   90.00
#
_symmetry.space_group_name_H-M   'P 1'
#
loop_
_entity.id
_entity.type
_entity.pdbx_description
1 polymer ?
#
loop_
_entity_poly.entity_id
_entity_poly.type
_entity_poly.pdbx_seq_one_letter_code
_entity_poly.pdbx_strand_id
1 'polypeptide(L)'
;MRAVTWQGRRDVRVKEVPDARIEDPTDVLVEVSSTGLCGSDLHLYEVLGPFLDPGDILGHEAMGTVREVGGAVRTLSPGDRVVVPFNVSCGTCRMCANGLHSQCETTQVREYGSGAALFGYTKLYGQVPGGQAELLRVPFGDTLPVKVPHGPPDDRFVFLSDVLPTAWQAVEYAAVPEGGTLLVLGLGPIGEMCARIALRRPGIRQVIGIDLVPERLRRTRERGAVVLDLNDRPQLLPQAVRDLTDGLGPDSVIDAVGMEAHGSPVATVAQRAAGLLPDALARPLMQKAGLDRLQALHLAVELVRRGGTISVAGVYGGAADPMPLLTMFDKQLQLRMGQANVRRWTDDLLPLLTDDDPLGVDSFATHHLPLSEAADAYAMFQQKRDGAIKVLFRP
;
A
#
# COMPACT_ATOMS: atom_id res chain seq x y z
N MET A 1 -23.93 12.45 1.62
CA MET A 1 -23.13 11.38 2.23
C MET A 1 -21.93 12.00 2.92
N ARG A 2 -21.49 11.43 4.03
CA ARG A 2 -20.25 11.81 4.70
C ARG A 2 -19.05 11.15 4.03
N ALA A 3 -17.98 11.92 3.88
CA ALA A 3 -16.71 11.44 3.34
C ALA A 3 -15.52 12.18 3.93
N VAL A 4 -14.38 11.49 4.04
CA VAL A 4 -13.09 12.10 4.39
C VAL A 4 -12.58 12.83 3.17
N THR A 5 -12.40 14.14 3.32
CA THR A 5 -11.98 15.03 2.25
C THR A 5 -10.68 15.71 2.61
N TRP A 6 -9.77 15.82 1.64
CA TRP A 6 -8.56 16.62 1.78
C TRP A 6 -8.91 18.11 1.73
N GLN A 7 -8.38 18.90 2.66
CA GLN A 7 -8.58 20.36 2.73
C GLN A 7 -7.27 21.14 2.58
N GLY A 8 -6.15 20.46 2.77
CA GLY A 8 -4.83 21.04 2.75
C GLY A 8 -3.82 20.08 3.32
N ARG A 9 -2.54 20.47 3.26
CA ARG A 9 -1.48 19.72 3.93
C ARG A 9 -1.79 19.59 5.42
N ARG A 10 -1.83 18.34 5.89
CA ARG A 10 -2.21 17.96 7.26
C ARG A 10 -3.60 18.44 7.71
N ASP A 11 -4.51 18.66 6.77
CA ASP A 11 -5.89 19.03 7.06
C ASP A 11 -6.82 18.14 6.23
N VAL A 12 -7.36 17.11 6.89
CA VAL A 12 -8.44 16.28 6.35
C VAL A 12 -9.66 16.43 7.23
N ARG A 13 -10.84 16.44 6.62
CA ARG A 13 -12.10 16.65 7.35
C ARG A 13 -13.17 15.73 6.82
N VAL A 14 -14.02 15.25 7.72
CA VAL A 14 -15.27 14.62 7.34
C VAL A 14 -16.26 15.70 6.95
N LYS A 15 -16.75 15.66 5.72
CA LYS A 15 -17.71 16.63 5.20
C LYS A 15 -18.89 15.91 4.56
N GLU A 16 -20.03 16.58 4.57
CA GLU A 16 -21.15 16.23 3.69
C GLU A 16 -20.79 16.59 2.24
N VAL A 17 -20.89 15.60 1.37
CA VAL A 17 -20.69 15.70 -0.08
C VAL A 17 -21.89 15.08 -0.79
N PRO A 18 -22.12 15.39 -2.09
CA PRO A 18 -23.16 14.74 -2.87
C PRO A 18 -22.99 13.22 -2.83
N ASP A 19 -24.11 12.50 -2.73
CA ASP A 19 -24.10 11.03 -2.75
C ASP A 19 -23.48 10.51 -4.06
N ALA A 20 -22.61 9.50 -3.93
CA ALA A 20 -22.18 8.73 -5.08
C ALA A 20 -23.40 8.08 -5.75
N ARG A 21 -23.39 8.02 -7.08
CA ARG A 21 -24.46 7.49 -7.91
C ARG A 21 -23.90 6.67 -9.05
N ILE A 22 -24.71 5.83 -9.66
CA ILE A 22 -24.39 5.19 -10.94
C ILE A 22 -24.21 6.28 -12.01
N GLU A 23 -23.08 6.28 -12.70
CA GLU A 23 -22.78 7.21 -13.81
C GLU A 23 -22.71 6.48 -15.15
N ASP A 24 -22.25 5.23 -15.15
CA ASP A 24 -22.18 4.35 -16.32
C ASP A 24 -22.99 3.06 -16.10
N PRO A 25 -23.59 2.44 -17.15
CA PRO A 25 -24.28 1.16 -17.02
C PRO A 25 -23.44 0.02 -16.43
N THR A 26 -22.11 0.11 -16.47
CA THR A 26 -21.19 -0.88 -15.89
C THR A 26 -20.80 -0.57 -14.44
N ASP A 27 -21.25 0.54 -13.86
CA ASP A 27 -20.92 0.90 -12.48
C ASP A 27 -21.68 0.05 -11.46
N VAL A 28 -21.11 -0.01 -10.26
CA VAL A 28 -21.75 -0.53 -9.05
C VAL A 28 -21.66 0.53 -7.97
N LEU A 29 -22.74 0.73 -7.22
CA LEU A 29 -22.74 1.57 -6.03
C LEU A 29 -22.62 0.67 -4.80
N VAL A 30 -21.58 0.90 -4.00
CA VAL A 30 -21.29 0.15 -2.78
C VAL A 30 -21.59 1.02 -1.57
N GLU A 31 -22.38 0.50 -0.64
CA GLU A 31 -22.51 1.02 0.71
C GLU A 31 -21.33 0.50 1.54
N VAL A 32 -20.43 1.40 1.90
CA VAL A 32 -19.14 1.05 2.49
C VAL A 32 -19.36 0.68 3.96
N SER A 33 -18.96 -0.54 4.33
CA SER A 33 -19.08 -1.04 5.71
C SER A 33 -17.75 -0.98 6.46
N SER A 34 -16.63 -1.03 5.74
CA SER A 34 -15.29 -0.90 6.29
C SER A 34 -14.34 -0.29 5.26
N THR A 35 -13.48 0.62 5.71
CA THR A 35 -12.49 1.27 4.83
C THR A 35 -11.19 1.59 5.57
N GLY A 36 -10.06 1.28 4.95
CA GLY A 36 -8.74 1.42 5.57
C GLY A 36 -8.14 2.82 5.46
N LEU A 37 -7.28 3.14 6.44
CA LEU A 37 -6.25 4.16 6.32
C LEU A 37 -4.93 3.50 5.90
N CYS A 38 -4.40 3.89 4.74
CA CYS A 38 -3.15 3.35 4.21
C CYS A 38 -1.96 4.28 4.49
N GLY A 39 -0.74 3.74 4.48
CA GLY A 39 0.48 4.56 4.53
C GLY A 39 0.59 5.51 3.32
N SER A 40 0.08 5.09 2.16
CA SER A 40 0.04 5.94 0.96
C SER A 40 -0.90 7.15 1.12
N ASP A 41 -1.95 7.07 1.95
CA ASP A 41 -2.79 8.23 2.28
C ASP A 41 -1.99 9.30 3.06
N LEU A 42 -0.95 8.91 3.81
CA LEU A 42 -0.05 9.86 4.47
C LEU A 42 0.81 10.63 3.48
N HIS A 43 1.09 10.08 2.30
CA HIS A 43 1.75 10.83 1.23
C HIS A 43 0.84 11.96 0.72
N LEU A 44 -0.48 11.72 0.63
CA LEU A 44 -1.49 12.73 0.30
C LEU A 44 -1.60 13.80 1.40
N TYR A 45 -1.54 13.35 2.65
CA TYR A 45 -1.59 14.18 3.84
C TYR A 45 -0.38 15.13 3.97
N GLU A 46 0.79 14.76 3.44
CA GLU A 46 2.05 15.48 3.67
C GLU A 46 2.72 16.08 2.43
N VAL A 47 2.94 15.27 1.39
CA VAL A 47 3.92 15.54 0.33
C VAL A 47 3.24 15.83 -1.01
N LEU A 48 2.17 15.12 -1.32
CA LEU A 48 1.53 15.14 -2.63
C LEU A 48 0.42 16.20 -2.75
N GLY A 49 0.33 17.13 -1.79
CA GLY A 49 -0.61 18.24 -1.79
C GLY A 49 -0.72 19.00 -3.13
N PRO A 50 0.38 19.28 -3.86
CA PRO A 50 0.29 19.94 -5.15
C PRO A 50 -0.58 19.19 -6.18
N PHE A 51 -0.79 17.89 -6.06
CA PHE A 51 -1.58 17.08 -7.00
C PHE A 51 -2.99 16.75 -6.47
N LEU A 52 -3.46 17.46 -5.45
CA LEU A 52 -4.79 17.34 -4.84
C LEU A 52 -5.51 18.68 -4.89
N ASP A 53 -6.84 18.65 -4.85
CA ASP A 53 -7.69 19.81 -4.64
C ASP A 53 -8.46 19.71 -3.32
N PRO A 54 -8.72 20.84 -2.64
CA PRO A 54 -9.62 20.85 -1.50
C PRO A 54 -11.00 20.27 -1.87
N GLY A 55 -11.42 19.23 -1.16
CA GLY A 55 -12.65 18.48 -1.42
C GLY A 55 -12.43 17.08 -2.00
N ASP A 56 -11.22 16.74 -2.44
CA ASP A 56 -10.92 15.38 -2.92
C ASP A 56 -11.23 14.34 -1.84
N ILE A 57 -12.02 13.33 -2.19
CA ILE A 57 -12.43 12.24 -1.30
C ILE A 57 -11.31 11.19 -1.26
N LEU A 58 -10.82 10.88 -0.07
CA LEU A 58 -9.65 10.02 0.13
C LEU A 58 -10.00 8.54 0.33
N GLY A 59 -8.96 7.70 0.37
CA GLY A 59 -9.02 6.30 0.77
C GLY A 59 -9.30 5.33 -0.36
N HIS A 60 -8.63 4.19 -0.31
CA HIS A 60 -8.63 3.23 -1.42
C HIS A 60 -8.68 1.77 -0.96
N GLU A 61 -9.04 1.56 0.30
CA GLU A 61 -9.07 0.26 0.94
C GLU A 61 -10.48 -0.08 1.42
N ALA A 62 -11.45 -0.09 0.50
CA ALA A 62 -12.86 -0.18 0.84
C ALA A 62 -13.44 -1.59 0.63
N MET A 63 -14.39 -1.95 1.49
CA MET A 63 -15.33 -3.02 1.24
C MET A 63 -16.72 -2.63 1.73
N GLY A 64 -17.73 -3.34 1.24
CA GLY A 64 -19.11 -3.01 1.56
C GLY A 64 -20.12 -3.95 0.96
N THR A 65 -21.37 -3.52 1.01
CA THR A 65 -22.51 -4.20 0.38
C THR A 65 -22.91 -3.46 -0.88
N VAL A 66 -23.13 -4.19 -1.96
CA VAL A 66 -23.69 -3.64 -3.19
C VAL A 66 -25.08 -3.09 -2.90
N ARG A 67 -25.26 -1.79 -3.11
CA ARG A 67 -26.53 -1.09 -2.93
C ARG A 67 -27.32 -1.04 -4.24
N GLU A 68 -26.64 -0.73 -5.34
CA GLU A 68 -27.23 -0.58 -6.68
C GLU A 68 -26.22 -1.05 -7.74
N VAL A 69 -26.72 -1.56 -8.87
CA VAL A 69 -25.90 -1.95 -10.02
C VAL A 69 -26.41 -1.25 -11.28
N GLY A 70 -25.51 -0.85 -12.16
CA GLY A 70 -25.85 -0.33 -13.47
C GLY A 70 -26.47 -1.39 -14.38
N GLY A 71 -27.22 -0.95 -15.39
CA GLY A 71 -28.01 -1.83 -16.26
C GLY A 71 -27.22 -2.82 -17.12
N ALA A 72 -25.88 -2.70 -17.19
CA ALA A 72 -24.99 -3.62 -17.90
C ALA A 72 -24.27 -4.62 -16.99
N VAL A 73 -24.33 -4.48 -15.66
CA VAL A 73 -23.72 -5.42 -14.70
C VAL A 73 -24.49 -6.74 -14.69
N ARG A 74 -23.78 -7.87 -14.63
CA ARG A 74 -24.32 -9.23 -14.71
C ARG A 74 -23.84 -10.15 -13.59
N THR A 75 -22.72 -9.87 -12.95
CA THR A 75 -22.12 -10.79 -11.96
C THR A 75 -22.45 -10.43 -10.50
N LEU A 76 -22.97 -9.23 -10.26
CA LEU A 76 -23.31 -8.72 -8.93
C LEU A 76 -24.78 -8.30 -8.83
N SER A 77 -25.31 -8.33 -7.61
CA SER A 77 -26.66 -7.87 -7.29
C SER A 77 -26.70 -7.11 -5.97
N PRO A 78 -27.69 -6.23 -5.75
CA PRO A 78 -27.90 -5.61 -4.45
C PRO A 78 -27.94 -6.64 -3.32
N GLY A 79 -27.22 -6.35 -2.24
CA GLY A 79 -27.02 -7.26 -1.10
C GLY A 79 -25.72 -8.05 -1.13
N ASP A 80 -25.06 -8.19 -2.29
CA ASP A 80 -23.75 -8.87 -2.36
C ASP A 80 -22.67 -8.11 -1.56
N ARG A 81 -21.82 -8.83 -0.83
CA ARG A 81 -20.63 -8.24 -0.20
C ARG A 81 -19.47 -8.22 -1.18
N VAL A 82 -18.80 -7.07 -1.29
CA VAL A 82 -17.67 -6.88 -2.19
C VAL A 82 -16.52 -6.15 -1.53
N VAL A 83 -15.30 -6.56 -1.85
CA VAL A 83 -14.07 -5.79 -1.60
C VAL A 83 -13.69 -5.06 -2.88
N VAL A 84 -13.20 -3.82 -2.77
CA VAL A 84 -12.87 -2.98 -3.92
C VAL A 84 -11.34 -2.86 -4.03
N PRO A 85 -10.71 -3.53 -5.01
CA PRO A 85 -9.32 -3.30 -5.35
C PRO A 85 -8.99 -1.82 -5.57
N PHE A 86 -7.86 -1.34 -5.06
CA PHE A 86 -7.50 0.07 -5.18
C PHE A 86 -7.19 0.51 -6.64
N ASN A 87 -6.78 -0.43 -7.50
CA ASN A 87 -6.58 -0.16 -8.93
C ASN A 87 -7.95 -0.07 -9.64
N VAL A 88 -8.23 1.07 -10.27
CA VAL A 88 -9.39 1.21 -11.15
C VAL A 88 -9.05 0.53 -12.48
N SER A 89 -9.32 -0.77 -12.61
CA SER A 89 -8.92 -1.59 -13.77
C SER A 89 -10.10 -2.26 -14.46
N CYS A 90 -10.10 -2.28 -15.80
CA CYS A 90 -11.23 -2.78 -16.60
C CYS A 90 -11.34 -4.32 -16.67
N GLY A 91 -10.28 -5.05 -16.33
CA GLY A 91 -10.23 -6.51 -16.42
C GLY A 91 -10.14 -7.09 -17.84
N THR A 92 -10.22 -6.27 -18.89
CA THR A 92 -10.36 -6.75 -20.29
C THR A 92 -9.27 -6.27 -21.26
N CYS A 93 -8.56 -5.17 -20.95
CA CYS A 93 -7.44 -4.71 -21.79
C CYS A 93 -6.25 -5.68 -21.73
N ARG A 94 -5.28 -5.53 -22.65
CA ARG A 94 -4.11 -6.42 -22.74
C ARG A 94 -3.32 -6.48 -21.44
N MET A 95 -3.17 -5.37 -20.73
CA MET A 95 -2.45 -5.34 -19.46
C MET A 95 -3.20 -6.12 -18.38
N CYS A 96 -4.51 -5.92 -18.26
CA CYS A 96 -5.34 -6.69 -17.32
C CYS A 96 -5.32 -8.20 -17.64
N ALA A 97 -5.43 -8.58 -18.92
CA ALA A 97 -5.36 -9.97 -19.36
C ALA A 97 -4.02 -10.66 -19.02
N ASN A 98 -2.93 -9.89 -18.90
CA ASN A 98 -1.62 -10.37 -18.48
C ASN A 98 -1.38 -10.24 -16.97
N GLY A 99 -2.41 -9.92 -16.18
CA GLY A 99 -2.29 -9.75 -14.72
C GLY A 99 -1.67 -8.43 -14.29
N LEU A 100 -1.48 -7.46 -15.20
CA LEU A 100 -0.89 -6.14 -14.94
C LEU A 100 -1.96 -5.07 -14.73
N HIS A 101 -2.84 -5.29 -13.75
CA HIS A 101 -3.98 -4.42 -13.46
C HIS A 101 -3.59 -2.98 -13.08
N SER A 102 -2.44 -2.79 -12.42
CA SER A 102 -1.89 -1.46 -12.14
C SER A 102 -1.48 -0.69 -13.40
N GLN A 103 -1.39 -1.37 -14.55
CA GLN A 103 -1.03 -0.82 -15.85
C GLN A 103 -2.22 -0.84 -16.83
N CYS A 104 -3.47 -0.91 -16.33
CA CYS A 104 -4.66 -0.95 -17.16
C CYS A 104 -4.66 0.16 -18.24
N GLU A 105 -4.70 -0.24 -19.52
CA GLU A 105 -4.62 0.69 -20.65
C GLU A 105 -5.85 1.60 -20.74
N THR A 106 -7.01 1.09 -20.31
CA THR A 106 -8.32 1.79 -20.33
C THR A 106 -8.35 2.97 -19.38
N THR A 107 -7.77 2.82 -18.18
CA THR A 107 -7.77 3.84 -17.13
C THR A 107 -6.41 4.50 -16.94
N GLN A 108 -5.44 4.21 -17.81
CA GLN A 108 -4.11 4.79 -17.75
C GLN A 108 -4.16 6.31 -17.82
N VAL A 109 -3.51 6.96 -16.85
CA VAL A 109 -3.46 8.42 -16.73
C VAL A 109 -2.32 8.98 -17.57
N ARG A 110 -2.61 9.15 -18.86
CA ARG A 110 -1.62 9.56 -19.88
C ARG A 110 -1.08 10.98 -19.69
N GLU A 111 -1.89 11.89 -19.16
CA GLU A 111 -1.48 13.28 -18.87
C GLU A 111 -0.21 13.33 -18.01
N TYR A 112 -0.09 12.40 -17.05
CA TYR A 112 1.03 12.31 -16.13
C TYR A 112 1.99 11.13 -16.41
N GLY A 113 1.81 10.43 -17.54
CA GLY A 113 2.60 9.24 -17.88
C GLY A 113 2.51 8.11 -16.83
N SER A 114 1.45 8.11 -16.02
CA SER A 114 1.27 7.18 -14.91
C SER A 114 0.49 5.95 -15.32
N GLY A 115 0.41 4.96 -14.42
CA GLY A 115 -0.33 3.71 -14.62
C GLY A 115 -1.86 3.91 -14.60
N ALA A 116 -2.58 2.84 -14.28
CA ALA A 116 -4.02 2.85 -14.09
C ALA A 116 -4.44 3.88 -13.01
N ALA A 117 -5.62 4.46 -13.17
CA ALA A 117 -6.22 5.29 -12.14
C ALA A 117 -6.38 4.53 -10.82
N LEU A 118 -6.33 5.25 -9.70
CA LEU A 118 -6.48 4.71 -8.35
C LEU A 118 -7.62 5.44 -7.64
N PHE A 119 -8.40 4.71 -6.84
CA PHE A 119 -9.40 5.32 -5.96
C PHE A 119 -8.72 6.23 -4.92
N GLY A 120 -9.38 7.31 -4.53
CA GLY A 120 -8.99 8.15 -3.39
C GLY A 120 -7.58 8.73 -3.44
N TYR A 121 -7.02 8.93 -4.64
CA TYR A 121 -5.64 9.31 -4.85
C TYR A 121 -5.49 10.59 -5.68
N THR A 122 -4.26 10.99 -5.96
CA THR A 122 -3.94 12.26 -6.64
C THR A 122 -4.32 12.32 -8.13
N LYS A 123 -4.23 13.51 -8.72
CA LYS A 123 -4.29 13.76 -10.18
C LYS A 123 -3.32 12.91 -11.00
N LEU A 124 -2.17 12.53 -10.43
CA LEU A 124 -1.22 11.63 -11.09
C LEU A 124 -1.87 10.28 -11.44
N TYR A 125 -2.87 9.87 -10.65
CA TYR A 125 -3.61 8.63 -10.84
C TYR A 125 -5.12 8.88 -10.99
N GLY A 126 -5.49 9.99 -11.62
CA GLY A 126 -6.83 10.19 -12.16
C GLY A 126 -7.84 10.83 -11.21
N GLN A 127 -7.44 11.12 -9.96
CA GLN A 127 -8.27 11.85 -8.99
C GLN A 127 -9.68 11.23 -8.83
N VAL A 128 -9.76 9.90 -8.83
CA VAL A 128 -11.04 9.18 -8.70
C VAL A 128 -11.48 9.23 -7.23
N PRO A 129 -12.75 9.57 -6.91
CA PRO A 129 -13.23 9.62 -5.53
C PRO A 129 -12.97 8.32 -4.75
N GLY A 130 -12.48 8.46 -3.51
CA GLY A 130 -12.11 7.35 -2.65
C GLY A 130 -13.23 6.76 -1.80
N GLY A 131 -12.89 5.67 -1.11
CA GLY A 131 -13.79 4.87 -0.28
C GLY A 131 -13.74 5.16 1.21
N GLN A 132 -13.05 6.20 1.69
CA GLN A 132 -13.27 6.72 3.05
C GLN A 132 -14.55 7.57 3.08
N ALA A 133 -15.68 6.95 2.76
CA ALA A 133 -16.98 7.56 2.57
C ALA A 133 -18.10 6.55 2.89
N GLU A 134 -19.34 7.01 3.02
CA GLU A 134 -20.50 6.13 3.23
C GLU A 134 -20.91 5.36 1.95
N LEU A 135 -20.69 5.96 0.77
CA LEU A 135 -20.98 5.32 -0.52
C LEU A 135 -19.78 5.46 -1.46
N LEU A 136 -19.52 4.43 -2.26
CA LEU A 136 -18.46 4.41 -3.27
C LEU A 136 -19.02 3.95 -4.62
N ARG A 137 -18.77 4.74 -5.67
CA ARG A 137 -19.01 4.34 -7.05
C ARG A 137 -17.83 3.52 -7.55
N VAL A 138 -18.10 2.32 -8.06
CA VAL A 138 -17.09 1.37 -8.53
C VAL A 138 -17.33 1.06 -10.01
N PRO A 139 -16.46 1.51 -10.92
CA PRO A 139 -16.56 1.16 -12.35
C PRO A 139 -16.26 -0.32 -12.62
N PHE A 140 -16.66 -0.79 -13.79
CA PHE A 140 -16.37 -2.16 -14.26
C PHE A 140 -16.88 -3.24 -13.29
N GLY A 141 -18.14 -3.11 -12.89
CA GLY A 141 -18.79 -3.95 -11.87
C GLY A 141 -18.65 -5.46 -12.06
N ASP A 142 -18.52 -5.92 -13.30
CA ASP A 142 -18.36 -7.35 -13.57
C ASP A 142 -16.95 -7.90 -13.30
N THR A 143 -15.92 -7.05 -13.30
CA THR A 143 -14.51 -7.47 -13.29
C THR A 143 -13.68 -6.91 -12.15
N LEU A 144 -14.02 -5.71 -11.65
CA LEU A 144 -13.26 -5.00 -10.64
C LEU A 144 -13.59 -5.44 -9.21
N PRO A 145 -14.84 -5.39 -8.73
CA PRO A 145 -15.14 -5.75 -7.35
C PRO A 145 -14.92 -7.25 -7.12
N VAL A 146 -14.41 -7.59 -5.93
CA VAL A 146 -14.22 -8.97 -5.50
C VAL A 146 -15.37 -9.36 -4.61
N LYS A 147 -16.27 -10.23 -5.11
CA LYS A 147 -17.35 -10.79 -4.30
C LYS A 147 -16.79 -11.70 -3.21
N VAL A 148 -17.26 -11.50 -1.97
CA VAL A 148 -16.83 -12.27 -0.79
C VAL A 148 -18.03 -12.89 -0.08
N PRO A 149 -17.86 -14.00 0.66
CA PRO A 149 -18.98 -14.65 1.33
C PRO A 149 -19.56 -13.79 2.47
N HIS A 150 -20.83 -14.05 2.78
CA HIS A 150 -21.46 -13.59 4.01
C HIS A 150 -20.99 -14.42 5.20
N GLY A 151 -21.04 -13.85 6.41
CA GLY A 151 -20.71 -14.55 7.66
C GLY A 151 -19.49 -13.96 8.36
N PRO A 152 -18.26 -14.12 7.83
CA PRO A 152 -17.07 -13.58 8.47
C PRO A 152 -17.09 -12.04 8.53
N PRO A 153 -16.43 -11.43 9.54
CA PRO A 153 -16.37 -9.98 9.68
C PRO A 153 -15.66 -9.34 8.49
N ASP A 154 -15.86 -8.02 8.31
CA ASP A 154 -15.21 -7.27 7.24
C ASP A 154 -13.69 -7.35 7.30
N ASP A 155 -13.10 -7.33 8.50
CA ASP A 155 -11.66 -7.51 8.73
C ASP A 155 -11.07 -8.73 8.02
N ARG A 156 -11.87 -9.79 7.84
CA ARG A 156 -11.45 -10.99 7.12
C ARG A 156 -11.09 -10.70 5.68
N PHE A 157 -11.78 -9.75 5.05
CA PHE A 157 -11.74 -9.53 3.60
C PHE A 157 -11.23 -8.15 3.20
N VAL A 158 -11.39 -7.11 4.02
CA VAL A 158 -11.10 -5.72 3.65
C VAL A 158 -9.67 -5.54 3.14
N PHE A 159 -8.70 -6.29 3.67
CA PHE A 159 -7.31 -6.21 3.25
C PHE A 159 -7.03 -6.77 1.84
N LEU A 160 -7.99 -7.46 1.21
CA LEU A 160 -7.93 -7.80 -0.22
C LEU A 160 -7.99 -6.57 -1.13
N SER A 161 -8.40 -5.41 -0.62
CA SER A 161 -8.44 -4.16 -1.39
C SER A 161 -7.03 -3.64 -1.73
N ASP A 162 -6.05 -3.88 -0.84
CA ASP A 162 -4.67 -3.40 -0.98
C ASP A 162 -3.68 -4.27 -0.19
N VAL A 163 -3.65 -4.16 1.15
CA VAL A 163 -2.53 -4.63 2.00
C VAL A 163 -2.11 -6.07 1.70
N LEU A 164 -3.08 -6.99 1.63
CA LEU A 164 -2.80 -8.40 1.48
C LEU A 164 -2.25 -8.72 0.07
N PRO A 165 -2.89 -8.31 -1.04
CA PRO A 165 -2.31 -8.41 -2.38
C PRO A 165 -0.96 -7.71 -2.55
N THR A 166 -0.77 -6.54 -1.93
CA THR A 166 0.50 -5.80 -2.00
C THR A 166 1.61 -6.57 -1.31
N ALA A 167 1.36 -7.09 -0.10
CA ALA A 167 2.32 -7.91 0.62
C ALA A 167 2.58 -9.25 -0.08
N TRP A 168 1.55 -9.89 -0.62
CA TRP A 168 1.68 -11.12 -1.39
C TRP A 168 2.54 -10.92 -2.63
N GLN A 169 2.27 -9.87 -3.42
CA GLN A 169 3.09 -9.51 -4.56
C GLN A 169 4.55 -9.29 -4.16
N ALA A 170 4.79 -8.59 -3.04
CA ALA A 170 6.15 -8.33 -2.55
C ALA A 170 6.90 -9.62 -2.21
N VAL A 171 6.25 -10.58 -1.53
CA VAL A 171 6.83 -11.88 -1.20
C VAL A 171 7.08 -12.71 -2.46
N GLU A 172 6.14 -12.75 -3.41
CA GLU A 172 6.34 -13.43 -4.70
C GLU A 172 7.45 -12.78 -5.54
N TYR A 173 7.55 -11.45 -5.49
CA TYR A 173 8.57 -10.69 -6.22
C TYR A 173 9.94 -10.85 -5.58
N ALA A 174 10.01 -11.04 -4.26
CA ALA A 174 11.25 -11.33 -3.56
C ALA A 174 11.86 -12.66 -4.04
N ALA A 175 11.05 -13.59 -4.57
CA ALA A 175 11.52 -14.84 -5.18
C ALA A 175 12.56 -15.57 -4.30
N VAL A 176 12.23 -15.70 -3.00
CA VAL A 176 13.11 -16.31 -2.01
C VAL A 176 13.37 -17.77 -2.42
N PRO A 177 14.63 -18.20 -2.54
CA PRO A 177 14.94 -19.58 -2.89
C PRO A 177 14.55 -20.53 -1.75
N GLU A 178 14.37 -21.82 -2.08
CA GLU A 178 14.15 -22.88 -1.10
C GLU A 178 15.30 -22.91 -0.09
N GLY A 179 14.97 -22.92 1.21
CA GLY A 179 15.93 -22.80 2.32
C GLY A 179 16.48 -21.38 2.54
N GLY A 180 15.98 -20.38 1.80
CA GLY A 180 16.50 -19.02 1.79
C GLY A 180 16.02 -18.14 2.95
N THR A 181 16.66 -16.97 3.09
CA THR A 181 16.31 -15.94 4.07
C THR A 181 15.67 -14.74 3.40
N LEU A 182 14.56 -14.28 3.96
CA LEU A 182 13.88 -13.04 3.56
C LEU A 182 14.10 -11.97 4.64
N LEU A 183 14.53 -10.79 4.22
CA LEU A 183 14.56 -9.60 5.06
C LEU A 183 13.47 -8.62 4.63
N VAL A 184 12.72 -8.05 5.57
CA VAL A 184 11.69 -7.03 5.34
C VAL A 184 12.11 -5.72 6.01
N LEU A 185 12.35 -4.68 5.22
CA LEU A 185 12.61 -3.32 5.67
C LEU A 185 11.27 -2.58 5.82
N GLY A 186 11.02 -2.06 7.02
CA GLY A 186 9.75 -1.45 7.38
C GLY A 186 8.73 -2.52 7.78
N LEU A 187 8.21 -2.43 8.99
CA LEU A 187 7.19 -3.30 9.59
C LEU A 187 5.89 -2.52 9.86
N GLY A 188 5.60 -1.52 9.02
CA GLY A 188 4.24 -0.96 8.90
C GLY A 188 3.27 -1.99 8.32
N PRO A 189 2.02 -1.62 7.97
CA PRO A 189 1.01 -2.56 7.50
C PRO A 189 1.50 -3.53 6.42
N ILE A 190 2.09 -3.02 5.34
CA ILE A 190 2.57 -3.85 4.23
C ILE A 190 3.66 -4.80 4.71
N GLY A 191 4.71 -4.30 5.36
CA GLY A 191 5.85 -5.13 5.76
C GLY A 191 5.52 -6.15 6.85
N GLU A 192 4.64 -5.81 7.80
CA GLU A 192 4.14 -6.78 8.77
C GLU A 192 3.34 -7.89 8.08
N MET A 193 2.52 -7.55 7.09
CA MET A 193 1.80 -8.54 6.29
C MET A 193 2.74 -9.38 5.42
N CYS A 194 3.82 -8.80 4.87
CA CYS A 194 4.87 -9.56 4.20
C CYS A 194 5.49 -10.59 5.15
N ALA A 195 5.82 -10.19 6.38
CA ALA A 195 6.37 -11.10 7.38
C ALA A 195 5.38 -12.23 7.74
N ARG A 196 4.09 -11.91 7.90
CA ARG A 196 3.03 -12.92 8.14
C ARG A 196 2.94 -13.95 7.02
N ILE A 197 2.90 -13.51 5.77
CA ILE A 197 2.87 -14.39 4.60
C ILE A 197 4.14 -15.23 4.53
N ALA A 198 5.31 -14.61 4.69
CA ALA A 198 6.59 -15.29 4.58
C ALA A 198 6.80 -16.38 5.65
N LEU A 199 6.38 -16.13 6.90
CA LEU A 199 6.43 -17.12 7.98
C LEU A 199 5.56 -18.36 7.72
N ARG A 200 4.57 -18.24 6.82
CA ARG A 200 3.68 -19.34 6.43
C ARG A 200 4.12 -20.02 5.13
N ARG A 201 5.13 -19.49 4.43
CA ARG A 201 5.59 -19.99 3.14
C ARG A 201 6.58 -21.15 3.35
N PRO A 202 6.26 -22.37 2.86
CA PRO A 202 7.24 -23.44 2.83
C PRO A 202 8.48 -23.00 2.05
N GLY A 203 9.66 -23.37 2.54
CA GLY A 203 10.93 -23.06 1.90
C GLY A 203 11.58 -21.75 2.35
N ILE A 204 10.88 -20.83 3.01
CA ILE A 204 11.55 -19.69 3.65
C ILE A 204 12.08 -20.15 5.02
N ARG A 205 13.40 -20.28 5.13
CA ARG A 205 14.08 -20.74 6.35
C ARG A 205 13.99 -19.71 7.47
N GLN A 206 14.10 -18.43 7.14
CA GLN A 206 14.13 -17.35 8.12
C GLN A 206 13.55 -16.07 7.55
N VAL A 207 12.80 -15.37 8.41
CA VAL A 207 12.28 -14.02 8.15
C VAL A 207 12.92 -13.06 9.14
N ILE A 208 13.56 -12.01 8.63
CA ILE A 208 14.19 -10.93 9.39
C ILE A 208 13.41 -9.63 9.15
N GLY A 209 12.86 -9.01 10.18
CA GLY A 209 12.20 -7.71 10.09
C GLY A 209 13.08 -6.59 10.63
N ILE A 210 13.09 -5.43 9.97
CA ILE A 210 13.80 -4.23 10.46
C ILE A 210 12.83 -3.06 10.49
N ASP A 211 12.69 -2.42 11.64
CA ASP A 211 11.91 -1.18 11.82
C ASP A 211 12.54 -0.35 12.96
N LEU A 212 12.00 0.84 13.20
CA LEU A 212 12.39 1.78 14.25
C LEU A 212 11.27 2.03 15.27
N VAL A 213 10.09 1.44 15.07
CA VAL A 213 8.93 1.57 15.96
C VAL A 213 8.81 0.33 16.85
N PRO A 214 8.96 0.45 18.18
CA PRO A 214 8.95 -0.68 19.11
C PRO A 214 7.71 -1.58 19.00
N GLU A 215 6.53 -1.00 18.81
CA GLU A 215 5.27 -1.74 18.72
C GLU A 215 5.22 -2.62 17.47
N ARG A 216 5.74 -2.12 16.33
CA ARG A 216 5.85 -2.87 15.07
C ARG A 216 6.82 -4.04 15.22
N LEU A 217 8.01 -3.77 15.79
CA LEU A 217 9.01 -4.80 16.09
C LEU A 217 8.44 -5.89 17.02
N ARG A 218 7.74 -5.50 18.09
CA ARG A 218 7.12 -6.43 19.05
C ARG A 218 6.11 -7.34 18.35
N ARG A 219 5.18 -6.76 17.59
CA ARG A 219 4.11 -7.50 16.91
C ARG A 219 4.65 -8.52 15.91
N THR A 220 5.68 -8.15 15.15
CA THR A 220 6.31 -9.07 14.19
C THR A 220 7.13 -10.16 14.88
N ARG A 221 7.82 -9.84 15.98
CA ARG A 221 8.56 -10.83 16.80
C ARG A 221 7.65 -11.89 17.42
N GLU A 222 6.49 -11.47 17.94
CA GLU A 222 5.50 -12.38 18.55
C GLU A 222 4.96 -13.43 17.56
N ARG A 223 5.08 -13.19 16.26
CA ARG A 223 4.73 -14.16 15.20
C ARG A 223 5.86 -15.11 14.83
N GLY A 224 7.07 -14.93 15.37
CA GLY A 224 8.21 -15.81 15.17
C GLY A 224 9.28 -15.31 14.20
N ALA A 225 9.16 -14.09 13.68
CA ALA A 225 10.25 -13.49 12.91
C ALA A 225 11.40 -13.02 13.83
N VAL A 226 12.63 -13.09 13.32
CA VAL A 226 13.75 -12.36 13.94
C VAL A 226 13.55 -10.88 13.61
N VAL A 227 13.72 -9.98 14.58
CA VAL A 227 13.59 -8.54 14.31
C VAL A 227 14.79 -7.77 14.84
N LEU A 228 15.20 -6.74 14.11
CA LEU A 228 16.29 -5.83 14.46
C LEU A 228 15.74 -4.41 14.57
N ASP A 229 16.07 -3.71 15.66
CA ASP A 229 15.71 -2.31 15.87
C ASP A 229 16.75 -1.41 15.22
N LEU A 230 16.32 -0.56 14.28
CA LEU A 230 17.19 0.39 13.60
C LEU A 230 17.74 1.48 14.54
N ASN A 231 17.12 1.71 15.70
CA ASN A 231 17.63 2.65 16.70
C ASN A 231 18.75 2.05 17.57
N ASP A 232 18.83 0.71 17.69
CA ASP A 232 19.89 0.06 18.47
C ASP A 232 21.14 -0.11 17.61
N ARG A 233 22.14 0.75 17.86
CA ARG A 233 23.48 0.68 17.25
C ARG A 233 23.39 0.50 15.71
N PRO A 234 22.79 1.45 14.98
CA PRO A 234 22.54 1.34 13.53
C PRO A 234 23.78 0.99 12.70
N GLN A 235 24.96 1.45 13.13
CA GLN A 235 26.24 1.14 12.49
C GLN A 235 26.62 -0.35 12.52
N LEU A 236 26.03 -1.13 13.43
CA LEU A 236 26.24 -2.58 13.53
C LEU A 236 25.18 -3.38 12.79
N LEU A 237 24.11 -2.75 12.29
CA LEU A 237 23.01 -3.43 11.62
C LEU A 237 23.48 -4.29 10.43
N PRO A 238 24.34 -3.81 9.51
CA PRO A 238 24.82 -4.67 8.42
C PRO A 238 25.58 -5.90 8.91
N GLN A 239 26.31 -5.79 10.02
CA GLN A 239 27.00 -6.93 10.61
C GLN A 239 26.03 -7.89 11.28
N ALA A 240 25.06 -7.39 12.05
CA ALA A 240 24.04 -8.23 12.67
C ALA A 240 23.22 -9.02 11.62
N VAL A 241 22.88 -8.40 10.49
CA VAL A 241 22.22 -9.08 9.37
C VAL A 241 23.13 -10.17 8.79
N ARG A 242 24.42 -9.88 8.58
CA ARG A 242 25.39 -10.88 8.11
C ARG A 242 25.54 -12.05 9.08
N ASP A 243 25.60 -11.79 10.38
CA ASP A 243 25.72 -12.83 11.40
C ASP A 243 24.50 -13.78 11.39
N LEU A 244 23.31 -13.27 11.05
CA LEU A 244 22.08 -14.06 10.88
C LEU A 244 22.01 -14.81 9.53
N THR A 245 22.90 -14.50 8.59
CA THR A 245 22.85 -14.95 7.19
C THR A 245 24.19 -15.51 6.71
N ASP A 246 24.91 -16.20 7.61
CA ASP A 246 26.16 -16.91 7.31
C ASP A 246 27.24 -16.02 6.67
N GLY A 247 27.24 -14.73 6.99
CA GLY A 247 28.16 -13.73 6.45
C GLY A 247 27.78 -13.18 5.07
N LEU A 248 26.73 -13.70 4.43
CA LEU A 248 26.41 -13.40 3.03
C LEU A 248 25.46 -12.22 2.85
N GLY A 249 24.56 -12.00 3.81
CA GLY A 249 23.34 -11.19 3.62
C GLY A 249 22.14 -12.08 3.23
N PRO A 250 20.91 -11.58 3.41
CA PRO A 250 19.69 -12.32 3.04
C PRO A 250 19.64 -12.58 1.53
N ASP A 251 19.01 -13.70 1.14
CA ASP A 251 18.76 -14.05 -0.26
C ASP A 251 17.90 -13.01 -0.96
N SER A 252 16.89 -12.52 -0.25
CA SER A 252 15.96 -11.53 -0.75
C SER A 252 15.64 -10.46 0.29
N VAL A 253 15.39 -9.24 -0.19
CA VAL A 253 14.97 -8.11 0.63
C VAL A 253 13.67 -7.55 0.08
N ILE A 254 12.69 -7.29 0.95
CA ILE A 254 11.52 -6.47 0.64
C ILE A 254 11.73 -5.07 1.23
N ASP A 255 11.65 -4.05 0.40
CA ASP A 255 11.50 -2.66 0.82
C ASP A 255 10.01 -2.32 0.89
N ALA A 256 9.49 -2.21 2.11
CA ALA A 256 8.12 -1.80 2.42
C ALA A 256 8.08 -0.40 3.10
N VAL A 257 9.08 0.46 2.86
CA VAL A 257 9.19 1.80 3.46
C VAL A 257 8.83 2.89 2.44
N GLY A 258 9.54 2.96 1.31
CA GLY A 258 9.34 4.02 0.31
C GLY A 258 9.74 5.43 0.80
N MET A 259 9.03 6.45 0.29
CA MET A 259 9.30 7.89 0.53
C MET A 259 9.34 8.31 2.01
N GLU A 260 8.84 7.49 2.94
CA GLU A 260 8.86 7.80 4.38
C GLU A 260 10.15 7.39 5.08
N ALA A 261 11.19 6.96 4.36
CA ALA A 261 12.45 6.57 5.01
C ALA A 261 12.96 7.70 5.94
N HIS A 262 13.35 7.34 7.16
CA HIS A 262 13.87 8.31 8.13
C HIS A 262 15.38 8.41 7.92
N GLY A 263 15.96 9.62 7.84
CA GLY A 263 17.43 9.74 7.87
C GLY A 263 18.10 10.89 7.11
N SER A 264 17.38 11.72 6.32
CA SER A 264 17.99 12.91 5.71
C SER A 264 17.29 14.20 6.13
N PRO A 265 17.87 14.97 7.08
CA PRO A 265 17.38 16.30 7.45
C PRO A 265 17.30 17.24 6.24
N VAL A 266 18.23 17.12 5.28
CA VAL A 266 18.29 17.94 4.07
C VAL A 266 17.15 17.61 3.11
N ALA A 267 16.89 16.33 2.84
CA ALA A 267 15.75 15.93 2.01
C ALA A 267 14.41 16.31 2.67
N THR A 268 14.34 16.22 4.00
CA THR A 268 13.16 16.64 4.78
C THR A 268 12.90 18.14 4.65
N VAL A 269 13.95 18.97 4.68
CA VAL A 269 13.85 20.43 4.48
C VAL A 269 13.48 20.75 3.03
N ALA A 270 14.08 20.09 2.05
CA ALA A 270 13.78 20.28 0.63
C ALA A 270 12.31 19.92 0.31
N GLN A 271 11.82 18.77 0.79
CA GLN A 271 10.41 18.37 0.66
C GLN A 271 9.47 19.39 1.32
N ARG A 272 9.83 19.89 2.52
CA ARG A 272 9.03 20.92 3.21
C ARG A 272 8.98 22.24 2.44
N ALA A 273 10.11 22.68 1.88
CA ALA A 273 10.22 23.91 1.12
C ALA A 273 9.49 23.83 -0.23
N ALA A 274 9.57 22.68 -0.92
CA ALA A 274 8.83 22.45 -2.16
C ALA A 274 7.31 22.54 -1.95
N GLY A 275 6.80 22.03 -0.82
CA GLY A 275 5.38 22.15 -0.44
C GLY A 275 4.92 23.56 -0.05
N LEU A 276 5.81 24.56 -0.01
CA LEU A 276 5.47 25.98 0.19
C LEU A 276 5.45 26.78 -1.12
N LEU A 277 5.89 26.16 -2.23
CA LEU A 277 5.85 26.80 -3.55
C LEU A 277 4.42 26.76 -4.11
N PRO A 278 4.02 27.74 -4.94
CA PRO A 278 2.78 27.65 -5.71
C PRO A 278 2.75 26.37 -6.56
N ASP A 279 1.59 25.72 -6.66
CA ASP A 279 1.42 24.44 -7.36
C ASP A 279 1.98 24.44 -8.80
N ALA A 280 1.82 25.55 -9.52
CA ALA A 280 2.33 25.71 -10.88
C ALA A 280 3.86 25.60 -10.97
N LEU A 281 4.58 25.86 -9.88
CA LEU A 281 6.04 25.72 -9.76
C LEU A 281 6.44 24.43 -9.04
N ALA A 282 5.66 23.99 -8.05
CA ALA A 282 5.93 22.77 -7.29
C ALA A 282 5.80 21.52 -8.16
N ARG A 283 4.74 21.39 -8.97
CA ARG A 283 4.48 20.18 -9.79
C ARG A 283 5.61 19.90 -10.79
N PRO A 284 6.06 20.85 -11.64
CA PRO A 284 7.13 20.57 -12.60
C PRO A 284 8.47 20.28 -11.94
N LEU A 285 8.73 20.84 -10.75
CA LEU A 285 9.93 20.57 -9.98
C LEU A 285 9.92 19.14 -9.42
N MET A 286 8.82 18.73 -8.79
CA MET A 286 8.67 17.36 -8.26
C MET A 286 8.77 16.31 -9.36
N GLN A 287 8.28 16.60 -10.56
CA GLN A 287 8.37 15.72 -11.73
C GLN A 287 9.77 15.63 -12.36
N LYS A 288 10.72 16.48 -11.96
CA LYS A 288 12.07 16.53 -12.56
C LYS A 288 13.19 16.30 -11.56
N ALA A 289 12.95 16.52 -10.27
CA ALA A 289 13.92 16.36 -9.21
C ALA A 289 13.78 15.00 -8.51
N GLY A 290 14.90 14.41 -8.09
CA GLY A 290 14.91 13.35 -7.09
C GLY A 290 14.63 13.96 -5.72
N LEU A 291 13.45 13.70 -5.16
CA LEU A 291 13.04 14.19 -3.84
C LEU A 291 12.78 13.03 -2.87
N ASP A 292 13.10 11.80 -3.25
CA ASP A 292 12.82 10.65 -2.42
C ASP A 292 13.87 10.45 -1.34
N ARG A 293 13.42 9.76 -0.29
CA ARG A 293 14.26 9.32 0.81
C ARG A 293 14.73 7.90 0.51
N LEU A 294 15.88 7.79 -0.17
CA LEU A 294 16.39 6.53 -0.71
C LEU A 294 17.07 5.61 0.33
N GLN A 295 17.05 5.98 1.61
CA GLN A 295 17.82 5.24 2.64
C GLN A 295 17.38 3.79 2.75
N ALA A 296 16.08 3.50 2.68
CA ALA A 296 15.57 2.13 2.74
C ALA A 296 16.03 1.31 1.52
N LEU A 297 15.90 1.86 0.31
CA LEU A 297 16.33 1.19 -0.92
C LEU A 297 17.86 0.98 -0.96
N HIS A 298 18.65 1.97 -0.57
CA HIS A 298 20.10 1.85 -0.51
C HIS A 298 20.54 0.83 0.55
N LEU A 299 19.85 0.80 1.71
CA LEU A 299 20.08 -0.22 2.72
C LEU A 299 19.71 -1.62 2.20
N ALA A 300 18.63 -1.77 1.42
CA ALA A 300 18.30 -3.04 0.76
C ALA A 300 19.43 -3.48 -0.18
N VAL A 301 19.96 -2.55 -0.99
CA VAL A 301 21.11 -2.81 -1.88
C VAL A 301 22.37 -3.18 -1.10
N GLU A 302 22.62 -2.56 0.06
CA GLU A 302 23.75 -2.91 0.91
C GLU A 302 23.60 -4.32 1.50
N LEU A 303 22.45 -4.61 2.11
CA LEU A 303 22.21 -5.81 2.90
C LEU A 303 22.06 -7.08 2.07
N VAL A 304 21.33 -7.03 0.94
CA VAL A 304 21.03 -8.22 0.13
C VAL A 304 22.31 -8.95 -0.28
N ARG A 305 22.36 -10.27 -0.33
CA ARG A 305 23.57 -10.96 -0.79
C ARG A 305 23.86 -10.69 -2.28
N ARG A 306 25.08 -11.03 -2.71
CA ARG A 306 25.41 -11.11 -4.15
C ARG A 306 24.49 -12.13 -4.83
N GLY A 307 23.97 -11.77 -6.01
CA GLY A 307 23.00 -12.54 -6.78
C GLY A 307 21.60 -12.62 -6.15
N GLY A 308 21.31 -11.76 -5.17
CA GLY A 308 20.01 -11.74 -4.49
C GLY A 308 18.97 -10.86 -5.17
N THR A 309 17.76 -10.86 -4.61
CA THR A 309 16.59 -10.15 -5.17
C THR A 309 16.10 -9.07 -4.21
N ILE A 310 15.81 -7.89 -4.74
CA ILE A 310 15.11 -6.82 -4.03
C ILE A 310 13.71 -6.70 -4.61
N SER A 311 12.70 -6.84 -3.76
CA SER A 311 11.32 -6.50 -4.07
C SER A 311 10.97 -5.15 -3.43
N VAL A 312 10.53 -4.20 -4.24
CA VAL A 312 10.15 -2.87 -3.75
C VAL A 312 8.64 -2.72 -3.80
N ALA A 313 8.03 -2.70 -2.62
CA ALA A 313 6.61 -2.42 -2.41
C ALA A 313 6.36 -0.99 -1.91
N GLY A 314 7.38 -0.37 -1.28
CA GLY A 314 7.34 1.04 -0.91
C GLY A 314 7.19 1.96 -2.12
N VAL A 315 6.41 3.04 -1.97
CA VAL A 315 6.20 4.04 -3.02
C VAL A 315 7.43 4.94 -3.11
N TYR A 316 7.92 5.15 -4.34
CA TYR A 316 8.95 6.13 -4.70
C TYR A 316 8.36 7.04 -5.79
N GLY A 317 8.53 8.35 -5.66
CA GLY A 317 7.94 9.37 -6.54
C GLY A 317 8.97 10.31 -7.19
N GLY A 318 10.25 10.18 -6.85
CA GLY A 318 11.33 10.99 -7.39
C GLY A 318 11.64 10.62 -8.84
N ALA A 319 11.70 11.63 -9.71
CA ALA A 319 11.87 11.40 -11.14
C ALA A 319 13.31 11.07 -11.56
N ALA A 320 14.29 11.38 -10.71
CA ALA A 320 15.72 11.29 -11.04
C ALA A 320 16.58 10.96 -9.80
N ASP A 321 16.21 9.91 -9.08
CA ASP A 321 16.91 9.51 -7.86
C ASP A 321 18.25 8.81 -8.13
N PRO A 322 19.32 9.16 -7.41
CA PRO A 322 20.63 8.53 -7.58
C PRO A 322 20.62 7.06 -7.12
N MET A 323 20.97 6.17 -8.04
CA MET A 323 21.07 4.73 -7.80
C MET A 323 22.54 4.26 -7.80
N PRO A 324 22.96 3.39 -6.86
CA PRO A 324 24.32 2.87 -6.78
C PRO A 324 24.57 1.76 -7.83
N LEU A 325 24.45 2.10 -9.12
CA LEU A 325 24.49 1.14 -10.22
C LEU A 325 25.78 0.31 -10.26
N LEU A 326 26.93 0.88 -9.88
CA LEU A 326 28.18 0.12 -9.77
C LEU A 326 28.03 -1.07 -8.81
N THR A 327 27.50 -0.83 -7.61
CA THR A 327 27.30 -1.87 -6.59
C THR A 327 26.20 -2.84 -7.00
N MET A 328 25.09 -2.35 -7.55
CA MET A 328 23.98 -3.20 -8.00
C MET A 328 24.43 -4.15 -9.13
N PHE A 329 25.21 -3.62 -10.08
CA PHE A 329 25.77 -4.39 -11.19
C PHE A 329 26.80 -5.41 -10.69
N ASP A 330 27.75 -4.99 -9.85
CA ASP A 330 28.78 -5.87 -9.28
C ASP A 330 28.19 -7.01 -8.43
N LYS A 331 27.10 -6.72 -7.69
CA LYS A 331 26.37 -7.73 -6.92
C LYS A 331 25.41 -8.56 -7.77
N GLN A 332 25.23 -8.26 -9.06
CA GLN A 332 24.27 -8.94 -9.96
C GLN A 332 22.85 -8.98 -9.38
N LEU A 333 22.36 -7.84 -8.88
CA LEU A 333 21.07 -7.79 -8.20
C LEU A 333 19.90 -7.91 -9.18
N GLN A 334 18.86 -8.62 -8.75
CA GLN A 334 17.54 -8.58 -9.38
C GLN A 334 16.67 -7.57 -8.64
N LEU A 335 15.92 -6.76 -9.37
CA LEU A 335 15.04 -5.74 -8.81
C LEU A 335 13.64 -5.88 -9.42
N ARG A 336 12.62 -6.06 -8.57
CA ARG A 336 11.21 -6.13 -8.98
C ARG A 336 10.41 -5.13 -8.15
N MET A 337 9.56 -4.34 -8.80
CA MET A 337 8.87 -3.23 -8.15
C MET A 337 7.55 -2.90 -8.84
N GLY A 338 6.76 -2.06 -8.19
CA GLY A 338 5.59 -1.43 -8.79
C GLY A 338 4.36 -1.51 -7.89
N GLN A 339 3.33 -0.76 -8.28
CA GLN A 339 2.00 -0.86 -7.67
C GLN A 339 1.51 -2.31 -7.70
N ALA A 340 0.83 -2.73 -6.63
CA ALA A 340 0.27 -4.08 -6.59
C ALA A 340 -0.79 -4.26 -7.67
N ASN A 341 -0.77 -5.42 -8.31
CA ASN A 341 -1.79 -5.82 -9.27
C ASN A 341 -2.87 -6.61 -8.54
N VAL A 342 -3.71 -5.95 -7.76
CA VAL A 342 -4.59 -6.60 -6.76
C VAL A 342 -5.38 -7.79 -7.34
N ARG A 343 -6.06 -7.57 -8.47
CA ARG A 343 -6.87 -8.62 -9.13
C ARG A 343 -6.06 -9.83 -9.61
N ARG A 344 -4.75 -9.69 -9.84
CA ARG A 344 -3.88 -10.84 -10.20
C ARG A 344 -3.77 -11.84 -9.05
N TRP A 345 -3.82 -11.37 -7.80
CA TRP A 345 -3.57 -12.20 -6.62
C TRP A 345 -4.85 -12.61 -5.88
N THR A 346 -6.00 -12.07 -6.26
CA THR A 346 -7.27 -12.33 -5.57
C THR A 346 -7.61 -13.81 -5.48
N ASP A 347 -7.48 -14.55 -6.57
CA ASP A 347 -7.87 -15.97 -6.62
C ASP A 347 -6.87 -16.86 -5.84
N ASP A 348 -5.61 -16.42 -5.72
CA ASP A 348 -4.59 -17.07 -4.89
C ASP A 348 -4.83 -16.79 -3.39
N LEU A 349 -5.39 -15.63 -3.05
CA LEU A 349 -5.55 -15.15 -1.68
C LEU A 349 -6.89 -15.52 -1.04
N LEU A 350 -8.00 -15.50 -1.78
CA LEU A 350 -9.33 -15.84 -1.25
C LEU A 350 -9.36 -17.19 -0.53
N PRO A 351 -8.74 -18.27 -1.05
CA PRO A 351 -8.69 -19.56 -0.35
C PRO A 351 -7.93 -19.56 0.97
N LEU A 352 -7.14 -18.52 1.26
CA LEU A 352 -6.39 -18.38 2.51
C LEU A 352 -7.19 -17.65 3.61
N LEU A 353 -8.34 -17.06 3.27
CA LEU A 353 -9.19 -16.30 4.19
C LEU A 353 -10.26 -17.19 4.85
N THR A 354 -9.84 -18.39 5.25
CA THR A 354 -10.67 -19.41 5.94
C THR A 354 -10.86 -19.07 7.40
N ASP A 355 -11.88 -19.63 8.05
CA ASP A 355 -12.19 -19.44 9.48
C ASP A 355 -10.98 -19.62 10.42
N ASP A 356 -10.01 -20.46 10.06
CA ASP A 356 -8.76 -20.67 10.80
C ASP A 356 -7.80 -19.46 10.80
N ASP A 357 -8.06 -18.46 9.96
CA ASP A 357 -7.29 -17.22 9.78
C ASP A 357 -5.76 -17.44 9.80
N PRO A 358 -5.21 -18.20 8.85
CA PRO A 358 -3.79 -18.55 8.87
C PRO A 358 -2.84 -17.35 8.78
N LEU A 359 -3.31 -16.22 8.26
CA LEU A 359 -2.54 -14.98 8.14
C LEU A 359 -2.80 -13.98 9.29
N GLY A 360 -3.77 -14.28 10.16
CA GLY A 360 -4.16 -13.44 11.29
C GLY A 360 -4.83 -12.12 10.87
N VAL A 361 -5.50 -12.07 9.72
CA VAL A 361 -6.09 -10.84 9.18
C VAL A 361 -7.17 -10.25 10.09
N ASP A 362 -7.92 -11.07 10.83
CA ASP A 362 -8.99 -10.57 11.73
C ASP A 362 -8.44 -9.72 12.88
N SER A 363 -7.19 -10.00 13.27
CA SER A 363 -6.48 -9.28 14.32
C SER A 363 -5.47 -8.28 13.75
N PHE A 364 -5.51 -8.00 12.45
CA PHE A 364 -4.54 -7.15 11.78
C PHE A 364 -4.79 -5.66 11.98
N ALA A 365 -6.04 -5.21 12.00
CA ALA A 365 -6.38 -3.86 12.42
C ALA A 365 -6.04 -3.65 13.90
N THR A 366 -5.38 -2.53 14.21
CA THR A 366 -5.12 -2.11 15.60
C THR A 366 -6.21 -1.22 16.16
N HIS A 367 -6.94 -0.53 15.27
CA HIS A 367 -7.96 0.44 15.64
C HIS A 367 -9.15 0.32 14.69
N HIS A 368 -10.35 0.33 15.26
CA HIS A 368 -11.62 0.46 14.54
C HIS A 368 -12.29 1.73 15.03
N LEU A 369 -12.43 2.71 14.15
CA LEU A 369 -12.93 4.05 14.50
C LEU A 369 -14.15 4.39 13.63
N PRO A 370 -15.10 5.21 14.12
CA PRO A 370 -16.12 5.78 13.25
C PRO A 370 -15.47 6.73 12.24
N LEU A 371 -16.07 6.90 11.06
CA LEU A 371 -15.55 7.82 10.04
C LEU A 371 -15.39 9.26 10.57
N SER A 372 -16.23 9.69 11.51
CA SER A 372 -16.16 11.00 12.17
C SER A 372 -14.82 11.31 12.84
N GLU A 373 -14.03 10.29 13.20
CA GLU A 373 -12.73 10.43 13.87
C GLU A 373 -11.54 10.39 12.89
N ALA A 374 -11.80 10.43 11.57
CA ALA A 374 -10.74 10.31 10.57
C ALA A 374 -9.61 11.33 10.74
N ALA A 375 -9.91 12.60 11.04
CA ALA A 375 -8.88 13.63 11.21
C ALA A 375 -7.88 13.27 12.32
N ASP A 376 -8.38 12.84 13.48
CA ASP A 376 -7.54 12.42 14.60
C ASP A 376 -6.79 11.12 14.27
N ALA A 377 -7.43 10.19 13.58
CA ALA A 377 -6.80 8.95 13.14
C ALA A 377 -5.62 9.18 12.17
N TYR A 378 -5.76 10.10 11.21
CA TYR A 378 -4.67 10.50 10.31
C TYR A 378 -3.49 11.09 11.09
N ALA A 379 -3.77 11.97 12.05
CA ALA A 379 -2.74 12.55 12.91
C ALA A 379 -2.06 11.49 13.80
N MET A 380 -2.83 10.61 14.43
CA MET A 380 -2.34 9.49 15.25
C MET A 380 -1.44 8.57 14.43
N PHE A 381 -1.89 8.20 13.23
CA PHE A 381 -1.17 7.27 12.35
C PHE A 381 0.14 7.89 11.83
N GLN A 382 0.11 9.16 11.40
CA GLN A 382 1.30 9.90 10.98
C GLN A 382 2.33 10.01 12.11
N GLN A 383 1.87 10.29 13.33
CA GLN A 383 2.72 10.50 14.50
C GLN A 383 3.15 9.18 15.17
N LYS A 384 2.64 8.04 14.67
CA LYS A 384 2.88 6.70 15.20
C LYS A 384 2.56 6.60 16.70
N ARG A 385 1.46 7.24 17.11
CA ARG A 385 0.99 7.26 18.52
C ARG A 385 0.03 6.11 18.78
N ASP A 386 -0.18 5.83 20.06
CA ASP A 386 -1.19 4.90 20.58
C ASP A 386 -1.13 3.48 20.00
N GLY A 387 0.06 3.08 19.54
CA GLY A 387 0.26 1.77 18.91
C GLY A 387 -0.45 1.61 17.56
N ALA A 388 -0.81 2.72 16.89
CA ALA A 388 -1.47 2.68 15.59
C ALA A 388 -0.56 2.06 14.51
N ILE A 389 -0.96 0.88 14.02
CA ILE A 389 -0.31 0.20 12.89
C ILE A 389 -1.26 0.16 11.71
N LYS A 390 -2.50 -0.29 11.91
CA LYS A 390 -3.54 -0.30 10.88
C LYS A 390 -4.86 0.19 11.47
N VAL A 391 -5.50 1.14 10.79
CA VAL A 391 -6.79 1.70 11.17
C VAL A 391 -7.83 1.29 10.12
N LEU A 392 -9.00 0.87 10.58
CA LEU A 392 -10.21 0.70 9.78
C LEU A 392 -11.27 1.68 10.28
N PHE A 393 -11.90 2.38 9.35
CA PHE A 393 -13.07 3.20 9.62
C PHE A 393 -14.35 2.40 9.39
N ARG A 394 -15.37 2.69 10.20
CA ARG A 394 -16.76 2.27 10.00
C ARG A 394 -17.58 3.50 9.62
N PRO A 395 -17.91 3.68 8.32
CA PRO A 395 -18.69 4.79 7.81
C PRO A 395 -20.06 5.00 8.47
#